data_AF-A0A2N2NNI8-F1
#
_entry.id   AF-A0A2N2NNI8-F1
#
_cell.length_a   1.000
_cell.length_b   1.000
_cell.length_c   1.000
_cell.angle_alpha   90.00
_cell.angle_beta   90.00
_cell.angle_gamma   90.00
#
_symmetry.space_group_name_H-M   'P 1'
#
loop_
_entity.id
_entity.type
_entity.pdbx_description
1 polymer ?
#
loop_
_entity_poly.entity_id
_entity_poly.type
_entity_poly.pdbx_seq_one_letter_code
_entity_poly.pdbx_strand_id
1 'polypeptide(L)'
;MMKFLSKIKSEAQAAMSHMLLRGLCMLIIEYDCARLIQEATGQQVIMGNFVLSSLYALGFLVSFINRKVGFIIGMVAGSINVIVKIVIVAKGHEHFPYYPIVWITQSLMVIYFCYMAFKAEKTLVYADN
;
A
#
# COMPACT_ATOMS: atom_id res chain seq x y z
N MET A 1 -16.02 -4.63 20.32
CA MET A 1 -14.80 -4.44 19.50
C MET A 1 -13.93 -5.70 19.46
N MET A 2 -13.58 -6.32 20.60
CA MET A 2 -12.77 -7.56 20.64
C MET A 2 -13.35 -8.76 19.87
N LYS A 3 -14.68 -8.95 19.86
CA LYS A 3 -15.35 -10.00 19.06
C LYS A 3 -15.27 -9.81 17.54
N PHE A 4 -14.94 -8.61 17.05
CA PHE A 4 -14.82 -8.35 15.61
C PHE A 4 -13.41 -8.69 15.10
N LEU A 5 -12.40 -8.43 15.94
CA LEU A 5 -10.99 -8.77 15.68
C LEU A 5 -10.76 -10.29 15.71
N SER A 6 -11.44 -11.02 16.59
CA SER A 6 -11.31 -12.48 16.70
C SER A 6 -11.82 -13.28 15.49
N LYS A 7 -12.41 -12.62 14.48
CA LYS A 7 -12.93 -13.23 13.24
C LYS A 7 -12.10 -12.83 12.00
N ILE A 8 -11.00 -12.12 12.19
CA ILE A 8 -10.05 -11.76 11.12
C ILE A 8 -8.97 -12.84 11.12
N LYS A 9 -8.87 -13.61 10.03
CA LYS A 9 -7.77 -14.57 9.88
C LYS A 9 -6.44 -13.82 9.87
N SER A 10 -5.37 -14.45 10.34
CA SER A 10 -4.03 -13.84 10.45
C SER A 10 -3.58 -13.15 9.15
N GLU A 11 -3.94 -13.70 8.00
CA GLU A 11 -3.60 -13.17 6.67
C GLU A 11 -4.32 -11.85 6.38
N ALA A 12 -5.60 -11.74 6.74
CA ALA A 12 -6.37 -10.51 6.56
C ALA A 12 -5.87 -9.40 7.49
N GLN A 13 -5.49 -9.75 8.72
CA GLN A 13 -4.88 -8.79 9.65
C GLN A 13 -3.53 -8.31 9.13
N ALA A 14 -2.67 -9.21 8.64
CA ALA A 14 -1.40 -8.86 8.02
C ALA A 14 -1.59 -7.93 6.82
N ALA A 15 -2.52 -8.25 5.91
CA ALA A 15 -2.82 -7.42 4.74
C ALA A 15 -3.24 -5.99 5.16
N MET A 16 -4.17 -5.88 6.12
CA MET A 16 -4.65 -4.59 6.62
C MET A 16 -3.54 -3.81 7.33
N SER A 17 -2.73 -4.47 8.16
CA SER A 17 -1.58 -3.85 8.84
C SER A 17 -0.55 -3.33 7.85
N HIS A 18 -0.23 -4.08 6.79
CA HIS A 18 0.71 -3.63 5.77
C HIS A 18 0.16 -2.48 4.92
N MET A 19 -1.14 -2.48 4.58
CA MET A 19 -1.77 -1.34 3.91
C MET A 19 -1.71 -0.07 4.77
N LEU A 20 -2.05 -0.17 6.05
CA LEU A 20 -2.00 0.95 6.99
C LEU A 20 -0.57 1.47 7.17
N LEU A 21 0.38 0.58 7.46
CA LEU A 21 1.79 0.93 7.63
C LEU A 21 2.32 1.65 6.39
N ARG A 22 1.99 1.15 5.20
CA ARG A 22 2.43 1.74 3.94
C ARG A 22 1.85 3.13 3.73
N GLY A 23 0.55 3.31 3.98
CA GLY A 23 -0.09 4.63 3.95
C GLY A 23 0.60 5.63 4.89
N LEU A 24 0.93 5.21 6.12
CA LEU A 24 1.64 6.03 7.10
C LEU A 24 3.07 6.35 6.67
N CYS A 25 3.83 5.38 6.15
CA CYS A 25 5.17 5.62 5.60
C CYS A 25 5.14 6.64 4.46
N MET A 26 4.11 6.60 3.61
CA MET A 26 3.96 7.61 2.55
C MET A 26 3.69 9.01 3.12
N LEU A 27 2.80 9.12 4.10
CA LEU A 27 2.42 10.41 4.69
C LEU A 27 3.50 11.04 5.57
N ILE A 28 4.33 10.24 6.22
CA ILE A 28 5.33 10.73 7.19
C ILE A 28 6.71 10.78 6.54
N ILE A 29 7.21 9.64 6.08
CA ILE A 29 8.61 9.50 5.65
C ILE A 29 8.79 9.98 4.21
N GLU A 30 7.94 9.50 3.30
CA GLU A 30 8.06 9.89 1.89
C GLU A 30 7.50 11.27 1.60
N TYR A 31 6.71 11.84 2.50
CA TYR A 31 6.27 13.23 2.39
C TYR A 31 7.46 14.18 2.42
N ASP A 32 8.39 13.99 3.36
CA ASP A 32 9.61 14.81 3.44
C ASP A 32 10.46 14.66 2.18
N CYS A 33 10.59 13.43 1.66
CA CYS A 33 11.28 13.17 0.40
C CYS A 33 10.58 13.87 -0.77
N ALA A 34 9.25 13.76 -0.87
CA ALA A 34 8.45 14.39 -1.91
C ALA A 34 8.53 15.92 -1.85
N ARG A 35 8.57 16.49 -0.64
CA ARG A 35 8.75 17.93 -0.42
C ARG A 35 10.12 18.39 -0.93
N LEU A 36 11.20 17.71 -0.56
CA LEU A 36 12.55 18.05 -1.01
C LEU A 36 12.69 17.97 -2.54
N ILE A 37 12.11 16.94 -3.16
CA ILE A 37 12.11 16.82 -4.63
C ILE A 37 11.31 17.95 -5.27
N GLN A 38 10.14 18.27 -4.72
CA GLN A 38 9.31 19.35 -5.25
C GLN A 38 9.99 20.72 -5.13
N GLU A 39 10.67 21.00 -4.02
CA GLU A 39 11.45 22.24 -3.83
C GLU A 39 12.63 22.32 -4.80
N ALA A 40 13.32 21.21 -5.06
CA ALA A 40 14.49 21.17 -5.92
C ALA A 40 14.16 21.17 -7.43
N THR A 41 13.01 20.61 -7.83
CA THR A 41 12.68 20.36 -9.25
C THR A 41 11.48 21.16 -9.75
N GLY A 42 10.71 21.77 -8.85
CA GLY A 42 9.43 22.42 -9.17
C GLY A 42 8.30 21.46 -9.56
N GLN A 43 8.53 20.14 -9.53
CA GLN A 43 7.54 19.13 -9.88
C GLN A 43 6.55 18.90 -8.72
N GLN A 44 5.26 18.69 -9.04
CA GLN A 44 4.21 18.47 -8.03
C GLN A 44 4.22 17.03 -7.47
N VAL A 45 5.30 16.65 -6.78
CA VAL A 45 5.50 15.29 -6.26
C VAL A 45 4.70 15.03 -4.98
N ILE A 46 4.46 16.07 -4.16
CA ILE A 46 3.68 15.95 -2.92
C ILE A 46 2.26 15.46 -3.21
N MET A 47 1.61 16.00 -4.26
CA MET A 47 0.25 15.61 -4.64
C MET A 47 0.18 14.14 -5.04
N GLY A 48 1.13 13.65 -5.85
CA GLY A 48 1.20 12.24 -6.22
C GLY A 48 1.36 11.31 -5.01
N ASN A 49 2.14 11.73 -4.02
CA ASN A 49 2.31 11.00 -2.77
C ASN A 49 1.01 10.94 -1.95
N PHE A 50 0.28 12.04 -1.85
CA PHE A 50 -1.03 12.08 -1.19
C PHE A 50 -2.06 11.17 -1.89
N VAL A 51 -2.13 11.20 -3.22
CA VAL A 51 -3.05 10.34 -3.99
C VAL A 51 -2.79 8.87 -3.73
N LEU A 52 -1.51 8.45 -3.76
CA LEU A 52 -1.14 7.07 -3.47
C LEU A 52 -1.43 6.67 -2.02
N SER A 53 -1.13 7.53 -1.05
CA SER A 53 -1.45 7.27 0.36
C SER A 53 -2.95 7.11 0.60
N SER A 54 -3.77 7.89 -0.11
CA SER A 54 -5.24 7.83 -0.06
C SER A 54 -5.77 6.52 -0.64
N LEU A 55 -5.11 5.98 -1.67
CA LEU A 55 -5.43 4.66 -2.22
C LEU A 55 -5.18 3.52 -1.20
N TYR A 56 -4.06 3.56 -0.47
CA TYR A 56 -3.80 2.59 0.59
C TYR A 56 -4.82 2.72 1.74
N ALA A 57 -5.14 3.95 2.15
CA ALA A 57 -6.15 4.21 3.16
C ALA A 57 -7.54 3.73 2.71
N LEU A 58 -7.91 3.96 1.45
CA LEU A 58 -9.16 3.47 0.87
C LEU A 58 -9.21 1.95 0.88
N GLY A 59 -8.15 1.26 0.45
CA GLY A 59 -8.07 -0.20 0.50
C GLY A 59 -8.26 -0.73 1.93
N PHE A 60 -7.57 -0.11 2.90
CA PHE A 60 -7.70 -0.44 4.32
C PHE A 60 -9.13 -0.23 4.85
N LEU A 61 -9.74 0.92 4.58
CA LEU A 61 -11.10 1.24 5.04
C LEU A 61 -12.15 0.34 4.40
N VAL A 62 -12.05 0.11 3.09
CA VAL A 62 -12.95 -0.77 2.34
C VAL A 62 -12.80 -2.21 2.84
N SER A 63 -11.62 -2.65 3.28
CA SER A 63 -11.44 -3.98 3.87
C SER A 63 -12.28 -4.23 5.13
N PHE A 64 -12.76 -3.21 5.84
CA PHE A 64 -13.70 -3.40 6.96
C PHE A 64 -15.13 -3.70 6.49
N ILE A 65 -15.50 -3.27 5.29
CA ILE A 65 -16.85 -3.42 4.73
C ILE A 65 -16.89 -4.62 3.78
N ASN A 66 -15.95 -4.67 2.85
CA ASN A 66 -15.79 -5.72 1.85
C ASN A 66 -14.30 -6.04 1.69
N ARG A 67 -13.87 -7.07 2.41
CA ARG A 67 -12.47 -7.52 2.46
C ARG A 67 -11.89 -7.80 1.07
N LYS A 68 -12.62 -8.53 0.21
CA LYS A 68 -12.18 -8.83 -1.17
C LYS A 68 -11.86 -7.57 -1.96
N VAL A 69 -12.78 -6.60 -1.96
CA VAL A 69 -12.60 -5.34 -2.70
C VAL A 69 -11.45 -4.53 -2.10
N GLY A 70 -11.38 -4.43 -0.77
CA GLY A 70 -10.29 -3.71 -0.09
C GLY A 70 -8.91 -4.28 -0.42
N PHE A 71 -8.77 -5.61 -0.43
CA PHE A 71 -7.51 -6.26 -0.81
C PHE A 71 -7.15 -6.09 -2.29
N ILE A 72 -8.14 -6.08 -3.19
CA ILE A 72 -7.91 -5.73 -4.60
C ILE A 72 -7.37 -4.30 -4.72
N ILE A 73 -8.00 -3.34 -4.04
CA ILE A 73 -7.53 -1.95 -4.02
C ILE A 73 -6.09 -1.88 -3.48
N GLY A 74 -5.78 -2.60 -2.40
CA GLY A 74 -4.43 -2.71 -1.85
C GLY A 74 -3.39 -3.25 -2.85
N MET A 75 -3.72 -4.30 -3.60
CA MET A 75 -2.84 -4.85 -4.64
C MET A 75 -2.61 -3.86 -5.80
N VAL A 76 -3.66 -3.14 -6.21
CA VAL A 76 -3.57 -2.11 -7.25
C VAL A 76 -2.70 -0.94 -6.78
N ALA A 77 -2.93 -0.44 -5.57
CA ALA A 77 -2.12 0.62 -4.97
C ALA A 77 -0.63 0.21 -4.86
N GLY A 78 -0.38 -1.02 -4.42
CA GLY A 78 0.95 -1.65 -4.43
C GLY A 78 1.61 -1.61 -5.79
N SER A 79 0.91 -2.10 -6.82
CA SER A 79 1.43 -2.19 -8.19
C SER A 79 1.76 -0.82 -8.78
N ILE A 80 0.85 0.15 -8.64
CA ILE A 80 1.08 1.53 -9.12
C ILE A 80 2.31 2.11 -8.43
N ASN A 81 2.43 1.94 -7.11
CA ASN A 81 3.54 2.49 -6.36
C ASN A 81 4.90 1.88 -6.78
N VAL A 82 4.95 0.56 -7.03
CA VAL A 82 6.16 -0.09 -7.59
C VAL A 82 6.56 0.53 -8.91
N ILE A 83 5.62 0.69 -9.85
CA ILE A 83 5.88 1.30 -11.17
C ILE A 83 6.42 2.72 -11.00
N VAL A 84 5.77 3.54 -10.16
CA VAL A 84 6.21 4.92 -9.89
C VAL A 84 7.63 4.94 -9.34
N LYS A 85 7.97 4.06 -8.40
CA LYS A 85 9.31 4.03 -7.81
C LYS A 85 10.37 3.57 -8.83
N ILE A 86 10.06 2.60 -9.68
CA ILE A 86 10.96 2.19 -10.78
C ILE A 86 11.23 3.37 -11.73
N VAL A 87 10.19 4.14 -12.09
CA VAL A 87 10.35 5.33 -12.95
C VAL A 87 11.24 6.40 -12.29
N ILE A 88 11.09 6.61 -10.97
CA ILE A 88 11.95 7.54 -10.21
C ILE A 88 13.42 7.10 -10.26
N VAL A 89 13.69 5.80 -10.06
CA VAL A 89 15.05 5.23 -10.18
C VAL A 89 15.60 5.44 -11.60
N ALA A 90 14.82 5.06 -12.62
CA ALA A 90 15.24 5.17 -14.01
C ALA A 90 15.53 6.61 -14.45
N LYS A 91 14.91 7.61 -13.82
CA LYS A 91 15.15 9.04 -14.07
C LYS A 91 16.37 9.61 -13.32
N GLY A 92 17.10 8.79 -12.56
CA GLY A 92 18.33 9.23 -11.89
C GLY A 92 18.11 10.17 -10.69
N HIS A 93 16.92 10.18 -10.09
CA HIS A 93 16.64 10.94 -8.86
C HIS A 93 17.29 10.30 -7.60
N GLU A 94 18.35 9.52 -7.76
CA GLU A 94 19.05 8.78 -6.70
C GLU A 94 19.78 9.71 -5.70
N HIS A 95 19.93 11.00 -6.03
CA HIS A 95 20.59 11.99 -5.17
C HIS A 95 19.75 12.49 -3.99
N PHE A 96 18.47 12.12 -3.93
CA PHE A 96 17.65 12.35 -2.73
C PHE A 96 17.87 11.22 -1.73
N PRO A 97 17.65 11.42 -0.41
CA PRO A 97 17.74 10.38 0.63
C PRO A 97 16.58 9.37 0.49
N TYR A 98 16.46 8.79 -0.69
CA TYR A 98 15.36 8.01 -1.17
C TYR A 98 15.92 6.64 -1.45
N TYR A 99 15.51 5.65 -0.65
CA TYR A 99 15.88 4.25 -0.84
C TYR A 99 14.73 3.55 -1.61
N PRO A 100 14.65 3.69 -2.94
CA PRO A 100 13.52 3.20 -3.74
C PRO A 100 13.28 1.71 -3.53
N ILE A 101 14.35 0.93 -3.33
CA ILE A 101 14.29 -0.52 -3.06
C ILE A 101 13.45 -0.82 -1.81
N VAL A 102 13.64 -0.10 -0.70
CA VAL A 102 12.87 -0.32 0.54
C VAL A 102 11.37 -0.13 0.30
N TRP A 103 11.01 0.90 -0.47
CA TRP A 103 9.63 1.24 -0.77
C TRP A 103 8.99 0.30 -1.79
N ILE A 104 9.78 -0.19 -2.74
CA ILE A 104 9.38 -1.27 -3.65
C ILE A 104 9.11 -2.54 -2.84
N THR A 105 10.02 -2.95 -1.96
CA THR A 105 9.86 -4.13 -1.10
C THR A 105 8.61 -4.03 -0.23
N GLN A 106 8.36 -2.88 0.42
CA GLN A 106 7.13 -2.71 1.20
C GLN A 106 5.86 -2.80 0.34
N SER A 107 5.89 -2.27 -0.88
CA SER A 107 4.75 -2.36 -1.80
C SER A 107 4.50 -3.80 -2.26
N LEU A 108 5.58 -4.56 -2.51
CA LEU A 108 5.50 -6.00 -2.79
C LEU A 108 4.93 -6.79 -1.61
N MET A 109 5.28 -6.43 -0.36
CA MET A 109 4.69 -7.04 0.83
C MET A 109 3.18 -6.78 0.91
N VAL A 110 2.73 -5.55 0.62
CA VAL A 110 1.29 -5.25 0.54
C VAL A 110 0.62 -6.14 -0.51
N ILE A 111 1.18 -6.22 -1.73
CA ILE A 111 0.63 -7.08 -2.80
C ILE A 111 0.54 -8.53 -2.35
N TYR A 112 1.62 -9.05 -1.77
CA TYR A 112 1.70 -10.44 -1.31
C TYR A 112 0.65 -10.76 -0.25
N PHE A 113 0.58 -9.97 0.83
CA PHE A 113 -0.37 -10.23 1.91
C PHE A 113 -1.82 -10.01 1.48
N CYS A 114 -2.10 -8.99 0.66
CA CYS A 114 -3.43 -8.78 0.09
C CYS A 114 -3.85 -9.94 -0.82
N TYR A 115 -2.93 -10.48 -1.63
CA TYR A 115 -3.20 -11.66 -2.46
C TYR A 115 -3.47 -12.91 -1.62
N MET A 116 -2.65 -13.17 -0.59
CA MET A 116 -2.84 -14.30 0.31
C MET A 116 -4.18 -14.22 1.05
N ALA A 117 -4.53 -13.04 1.56
CA ALA A 117 -5.82 -12.81 2.21
C ALA A 117 -6.99 -12.97 1.24
N PHE A 118 -6.90 -12.43 0.03
CA PHE A 118 -7.92 -12.58 -1.01
C PHE A 118 -8.15 -14.05 -1.39
N LYS A 119 -7.06 -14.82 -1.57
CA LYS A 119 -7.12 -16.26 -1.86
C LYS A 119 -7.78 -17.04 -0.73
N ALA A 120 -7.40 -16.75 0.52
CA ALA A 120 -7.96 -17.40 1.70
C ALA A 120 -9.46 -17.14 1.89
N GLU A 121 -9.97 -16.00 1.42
CA GLU A 121 -11.42 -15.74 1.38
C GLU A 121 -12.14 -16.48 0.25
N LYS A 122 -11.49 -16.68 -0.90
CA LYS A 122 -12.09 -17.43 -2.01
C LYS A 122 -12.32 -18.89 -1.63
N THR A 123 -11.39 -19.51 -0.90
CA THR A 123 -11.49 -20.93 -0.50
C THR A 123 -12.66 -21.21 0.44
N LEU A 124 -13.06 -20.24 1.28
CA LEU A 124 -14.18 -20.42 2.22
C LEU A 124 -15.56 -20.42 1.55
N VAL A 125 -15.76 -19.62 0.51
CA VAL A 125 -17.05 -19.55 -0.21
C VAL A 125 -17.39 -20.87 -0.92
N TYR A 126 -16.39 -21.71 -1.20
CA TYR A 126 -16.59 -23.03 -1.81
C TYR A 126 -16.63 -24.19 -0.80
N ALA A 127 -16.34 -23.95 0.49
CA ALA A 127 -16.41 -24.97 1.53
C ALA A 127 -17.79 -25.00 2.22
N ASP A 128 -18.58 -23.94 2.07
CA ASP A 128 -19.94 -23.80 2.62
C ASP A 128 -21.06 -24.10 1.59
N ASN A 129 -20.71 -24.64 0.40
CA ASN A 129 -21.64 -25.14 -0.63
C ASN A 129 -21.40 -26.64 -0.87
#